data_AF-A0A7M2YX52-F1
#
_entry.id   AF-A0A7M2YX52-F1
#
_cell.length_a   1.000
_cell.length_b   1.000
_cell.length_c   1.000
_cell.angle_alpha   90.00
_cell.angle_beta   90.00
_cell.angle_gamma   90.00
#
_symmetry.space_group_name_H-M   'P 1'
#
loop_
_entity.id
_entity.type
_entity.pdbx_description
1 polymer ?
#
loop_
_entity_poly.entity_id
_entity_poly.type
_entity_poly.pdbx_seq_one_letter_code
_entity_poly.pdbx_strand_id
1 'polypeptide(L)'
;MSDGTIPPDATPPSGFVDAEPARPVSQPGGPSRADRARKAAYRARFGLVYLALAVVAGVGVGALVVLLTRPDAAPAARWSAWAPEGSDSAKAKQIADHVSKSYRLPDGQQLTTALVGPPQVSAGASGNVPVRAIAVRPDTSTGKKEESDIAVIDARDSLMFILCGLGNNCSIAGGKASQARHALLRREALELALYTFKYVHGVDSVSVFLPPRPDGAAAATSVFLRKSDVRAELSKPLANTIGPRTPTVGKMTKLELATVNRLTSPRLYSYQYQQAQDGSAVLVYDPIILGT
;
A
#
# COMPACT_ATOMS: atom_id res chain seq x y z
N MET A 1 140.71 0.42 -28.83
CA MET A 1 141.42 1.61 -29.32
C MET A 1 140.60 2.82 -28.94
N SER A 2 141.21 3.70 -28.15
CA SER A 2 140.85 5.10 -27.89
C SER A 2 139.54 5.40 -27.14
N ASP A 3 139.44 6.40 -26.27
CA ASP A 3 140.36 7.26 -25.50
C ASP A 3 139.45 8.22 -24.69
N GLY A 4 139.87 8.64 -23.47
CA GLY A 4 139.45 9.81 -22.67
C GLY A 4 137.94 10.14 -22.48
N THR A 5 137.44 10.79 -21.42
CA THR A 5 137.99 11.86 -20.60
C THR A 5 137.01 12.12 -19.43
N ILE A 6 137.52 12.32 -18.21
CA ILE A 6 136.88 12.98 -17.05
C ILE A 6 137.50 14.40 -17.00
N PRO A 7 136.82 15.56 -16.75
CA PRO A 7 136.43 16.03 -15.39
C PRO A 7 135.28 17.12 -15.38
N PRO A 8 135.17 18.08 -14.42
CA PRO A 8 134.57 17.96 -13.08
C PRO A 8 133.52 19.07 -12.73
N ASP A 9 132.96 18.95 -11.52
CA ASP A 9 132.53 20.03 -10.58
C ASP A 9 131.31 20.97 -10.84
N ALA A 10 130.60 21.27 -9.74
CA ALA A 10 129.88 22.52 -9.39
C ALA A 10 128.43 22.36 -8.82
N THR A 11 128.38 22.35 -7.48
CA THR A 11 127.50 23.02 -6.47
C THR A 11 126.10 23.58 -6.85
N PRO A 12 125.09 23.50 -5.94
CA PRO A 12 123.65 23.71 -6.24
C PRO A 12 123.15 25.13 -5.92
N PRO A 13 121.88 25.46 -6.28
CA PRO A 13 121.10 26.40 -5.49
C PRO A 13 119.77 25.82 -5.00
N SER A 14 119.60 25.99 -3.70
CA SER A 14 118.36 25.98 -2.94
C SER A 14 117.27 26.88 -3.54
N GLY A 15 116.08 26.31 -3.71
CA GLY A 15 114.82 27.04 -3.89
C GLY A 15 113.72 26.30 -3.14
N PHE A 16 113.46 26.71 -1.90
CA PHE A 16 112.24 26.32 -1.19
C PHE A 16 111.06 26.99 -1.90
N VAL A 17 110.12 26.18 -2.39
CA VAL A 17 108.82 26.65 -2.86
C VAL A 17 107.91 26.76 -1.64
N ASP A 18 107.60 28.00 -1.24
CA ASP A 18 106.54 28.28 -0.26
C ASP A 18 105.21 27.75 -0.80
N ALA A 19 104.68 26.71 -0.14
CA ALA A 19 103.34 26.22 -0.39
C ALA A 19 102.32 27.11 0.33
N GLU A 20 101.39 27.70 -0.43
CA GLU A 20 100.29 28.48 0.11
C GLU A 20 99.42 27.60 1.06
N PRO A 21 99.06 28.08 2.27
CA PRO A 21 98.29 27.28 3.22
C PRO A 21 96.92 26.95 2.63
N ALA A 22 96.57 25.66 2.63
CA ALA A 22 95.27 25.18 2.19
C ALA A 22 94.14 25.87 3.00
N ARG A 23 93.30 26.65 2.31
CA ARG A 23 92.08 27.21 2.89
C ARG A 23 91.10 26.07 3.19
N PRO A 24 90.58 25.95 4.43
CA PRO A 24 89.58 24.95 4.75
C PRO A 24 88.30 25.23 3.95
N VAL A 25 87.90 24.27 3.11
CA VAL A 25 86.60 24.29 2.44
C VAL A 25 85.52 24.15 3.52
N SER A 26 84.74 25.22 3.74
CA SER A 26 83.56 25.16 4.59
C SER A 26 82.60 24.13 4.00
N GLN A 27 82.43 22.98 4.68
CA GLN A 27 81.38 22.03 4.34
C GLN A 27 80.02 22.73 4.40
N PRO A 28 79.16 22.60 3.37
CA PRO A 28 77.77 23.06 3.49
C PRO A 28 77.13 22.33 4.67
N GLY A 29 76.72 23.10 5.67
CA GLY A 29 76.13 22.57 6.90
C GLY A 29 74.98 21.63 6.57
N GLY A 30 75.07 20.39 7.06
CA GLY A 30 73.98 19.42 6.97
C GLY A 30 72.67 20.01 7.54
N PRO A 31 71.51 19.54 7.08
CA PRO A 31 70.22 20.14 7.42
C PRO A 31 70.06 20.33 8.92
N SER A 32 69.74 21.57 9.30
CA SER A 32 69.59 21.99 10.69
C SER A 32 68.52 21.14 11.38
N ARG A 33 68.57 21.02 12.72
CA ARG A 33 67.51 20.33 13.48
C ARG A 33 66.13 20.95 13.21
N ALA A 34 66.07 22.25 12.93
CA ALA A 34 64.84 22.95 12.58
C ALA A 34 64.28 22.51 11.21
N ASP A 35 65.12 22.25 10.22
CA ASP A 35 64.69 21.77 8.89
C ASP A 35 64.20 20.33 8.92
N ARG A 36 64.83 19.49 9.76
CA ARG A 36 64.36 18.12 10.01
C ARG A 36 63.01 18.10 10.75
N ALA A 37 62.83 18.99 11.72
CA ALA A 37 61.56 19.14 12.43
C ALA A 37 60.43 19.64 11.50
N ARG A 38 60.70 20.61 10.61
CA ARG A 38 59.74 21.08 9.60
C ARG A 38 59.37 19.97 8.61
N LYS A 39 60.33 19.21 8.07
CA LYS A 39 60.04 18.07 7.17
C LYS A 39 59.23 16.97 7.85
N ALA A 40 59.50 16.67 9.13
CA ALA A 40 58.73 15.71 9.91
C ALA A 40 57.28 16.18 10.13
N ALA A 41 57.08 17.46 10.47
CA ALA A 41 55.75 18.04 10.64
C ALA A 41 54.91 18.04 9.35
N TYR A 42 55.53 18.35 8.20
CA TYR A 42 54.85 18.25 6.91
C TYR A 42 54.46 16.81 6.56
N ARG A 43 55.36 15.83 6.77
CA ARG A 43 55.05 14.41 6.54
C ARG A 43 53.92 13.90 7.42
N ALA A 44 53.86 14.32 8.69
CA ALA A 44 52.78 13.95 9.60
C ALA A 44 51.42 14.53 9.15
N ARG A 45 51.39 15.79 8.69
CA ARG A 45 50.18 16.43 8.18
C ARG A 45 49.66 15.75 6.90
N PHE A 46 50.56 15.44 5.97
CA PHE A 46 50.19 14.69 4.76
C PHE A 46 49.71 13.28 5.08
N GLY A 47 50.34 12.59 6.04
CA GLY A 47 49.89 11.27 6.50
C GLY A 47 48.47 11.29 7.06
N LEU A 48 48.12 12.30 7.88
CA LEU A 48 46.75 12.49 8.38
C LEU A 48 45.74 12.71 7.26
N VAL A 49 46.09 13.52 6.26
CA VAL A 49 45.21 13.78 5.10
C VAL A 49 44.97 12.52 4.28
N TYR A 50 46.01 11.72 4.01
CA TYR A 50 45.85 10.46 3.29
C TYR A 50 45.05 9.42 4.09
N LEU A 51 45.21 9.38 5.40
CA LEU A 51 44.41 8.51 6.27
C LEU A 51 42.94 8.92 6.28
N ALA A 52 42.65 10.23 6.35
CA ALA A 52 41.28 10.75 6.23
C ALA A 52 40.66 10.41 4.86
N LEU A 53 41.40 10.58 3.77
CA LEU A 53 40.97 10.19 2.42
C LEU A 53 40.69 8.70 2.30
N ALA A 54 41.55 7.85 2.86
CA ALA A 54 41.37 6.41 2.87
C ALA A 54 40.11 5.99 3.64
N VAL A 55 39.81 6.65 4.76
CA VAL A 55 38.57 6.45 5.52
C VAL A 55 37.34 6.85 4.69
N VAL A 56 37.35 8.03 4.07
CA VAL A 56 36.24 8.49 3.22
C VAL A 56 36.02 7.55 2.04
N ALA A 57 37.09 7.12 1.37
CA ALA A 57 37.03 6.14 0.29
C ALA A 57 36.48 4.79 0.77
N GLY A 58 36.95 4.30 1.93
CA GLY A 58 36.46 3.07 2.55
C GLY A 58 34.97 3.13 2.90
N VAL A 59 34.50 4.26 3.45
CA VAL A 59 33.07 4.49 3.72
C VAL A 59 32.26 4.52 2.43
N GLY A 60 32.76 5.20 1.39
CA GLY A 60 32.11 5.27 0.09
C GLY A 60 31.96 3.90 -0.58
N VAL A 61 33.03 3.12 -0.62
CA VAL A 61 33.03 1.75 -1.16
C VAL A 61 32.12 0.85 -0.32
N GLY A 62 32.21 0.92 1.01
CA GLY A 62 31.34 0.15 1.90
C GLY A 62 29.85 0.46 1.69
N ALA A 63 29.49 1.74 1.60
CA ALA A 63 28.12 2.16 1.32
C ALA A 63 27.62 1.69 -0.06
N LEU A 64 28.48 1.75 -1.08
CA LEU A 64 28.16 1.27 -2.42
C LEU A 64 27.95 -0.25 -2.43
N VAL A 65 28.80 -1.02 -1.77
CA VAL A 65 28.64 -2.49 -1.65
C VAL A 65 27.33 -2.82 -0.95
N VAL A 66 26.97 -2.11 0.13
CA VAL A 66 25.68 -2.31 0.83
C VAL A 66 24.49 -1.98 -0.08
N LEU A 67 24.59 -0.94 -0.93
CA LEU A 67 23.54 -0.59 -1.88
C LEU A 67 23.41 -1.62 -3.01
N LEU A 68 24.51 -2.14 -3.53
CA LEU A 68 24.52 -3.11 -4.62
C LEU A 68 24.13 -4.53 -4.18
N THR A 69 24.37 -4.86 -2.90
CA THR A 69 24.02 -6.16 -2.32
C THR A 69 22.67 -6.16 -1.60
N ARG A 70 21.99 -5.01 -1.54
CA ARG A 70 20.61 -4.96 -1.04
C ARG A 70 19.74 -5.85 -1.94
N PRO A 71 19.05 -6.85 -1.37
CA PRO A 71 18.01 -7.55 -2.11
C PRO A 71 17.01 -6.54 -2.63
N ASP A 72 16.53 -6.72 -3.85
CA ASP A 72 15.42 -5.94 -4.37
C ASP A 72 14.27 -5.93 -3.35
N ALA A 73 13.65 -4.77 -3.16
CA ALA A 73 12.49 -4.66 -2.29
C ALA A 73 11.45 -5.70 -2.74
N ALA A 74 10.96 -6.50 -1.79
CA ALA A 74 9.96 -7.53 -2.09
C ALA A 74 8.81 -6.89 -2.89
N PRO A 75 8.37 -7.51 -4.01
CA PRO A 75 7.35 -6.94 -4.86
C PRO A 75 6.12 -6.59 -4.01
N ALA A 76 5.57 -5.40 -4.27
CA ALA A 76 4.41 -4.90 -3.53
C ALA A 76 3.32 -5.98 -3.50
N ALA A 77 2.85 -6.31 -2.30
CA ALA A 77 1.83 -7.33 -2.13
C ALA A 77 0.61 -6.97 -3.01
N ARG A 78 0.19 -7.92 -3.86
CA ARG A 78 -1.00 -7.75 -4.69
C ARG A 78 -2.20 -7.44 -3.79
N TRP A 79 -3.07 -6.52 -4.22
CA TRP A 79 -4.23 -6.14 -3.43
C TRP A 79 -5.16 -7.34 -3.18
N SER A 80 -5.40 -8.18 -4.19
CA SER A 80 -6.13 -9.44 -4.08
C SER A 80 -5.46 -10.54 -4.89
N ALA A 81 -5.82 -11.79 -4.59
CA ALA A 81 -5.35 -12.97 -5.32
C ALA A 81 -5.95 -13.07 -6.73
N TRP A 82 -7.16 -12.54 -6.92
CA TRP A 82 -7.90 -12.53 -8.18
C TRP A 82 -8.29 -11.10 -8.56
N ALA A 83 -8.36 -10.78 -9.85
CA ALA A 83 -8.83 -9.50 -10.37
C ALA A 83 -9.70 -9.70 -11.62
N PRO A 84 -10.78 -8.92 -11.81
CA PRO A 84 -11.59 -8.98 -13.01
C PRO A 84 -10.95 -8.25 -14.19
N GLU A 85 -11.35 -8.61 -15.40
CA GLU A 85 -10.81 -8.05 -16.64
C GLU A 85 -11.91 -7.51 -17.58
N GLY A 86 -11.53 -6.70 -18.57
CA GLY A 86 -12.43 -6.14 -19.58
C GLY A 86 -13.09 -4.81 -19.19
N SER A 87 -14.24 -4.52 -19.78
CA SER A 87 -15.01 -3.29 -19.50
C SER A 87 -15.53 -3.23 -18.06
N ASP A 88 -15.83 -2.04 -17.54
CA ASP A 88 -16.29 -1.88 -16.16
C ASP A 88 -17.60 -2.63 -15.87
N SER A 89 -18.51 -2.73 -16.83
CA SER A 89 -19.72 -3.55 -16.71
C SER A 89 -19.42 -5.06 -16.71
N ALA A 90 -18.43 -5.51 -17.48
CA ALA A 90 -17.98 -6.89 -17.47
C ALA A 90 -17.26 -7.24 -16.15
N LYS A 91 -16.44 -6.32 -15.62
CA LYS A 91 -15.79 -6.46 -14.32
C LYS A 91 -16.82 -6.58 -13.20
N ALA A 92 -17.83 -5.71 -13.18
CA ALA A 92 -18.91 -5.75 -12.20
C ALA A 92 -19.61 -7.13 -12.16
N LYS A 93 -19.92 -7.70 -13.33
CA LYS A 93 -20.50 -9.05 -13.44
C LYS A 93 -19.56 -10.14 -12.94
N GLN A 94 -18.28 -10.08 -13.34
CA GLN A 94 -17.27 -11.03 -12.85
C GLN A 94 -17.09 -10.94 -11.33
N ILE A 95 -17.13 -9.75 -10.74
CA ILE A 95 -17.07 -9.55 -9.28
C ILE A 95 -18.27 -10.22 -8.61
N ALA A 96 -19.49 -9.98 -9.12
CA ALA A 96 -20.71 -10.60 -8.61
C ALA A 96 -20.59 -12.14 -8.60
N ASP A 97 -20.19 -12.71 -9.74
CA ASP A 97 -20.03 -14.16 -9.89
C ASP A 97 -18.92 -14.72 -9.01
N HIS A 98 -17.76 -14.07 -8.97
CA HIS A 98 -16.58 -14.54 -8.24
C HIS A 98 -16.83 -14.55 -6.73
N VAL A 99 -17.32 -13.43 -6.20
CA VAL A 99 -17.53 -13.27 -4.75
C VAL A 99 -18.63 -14.23 -4.31
N SER A 100 -19.82 -14.20 -4.91
CA SER A 100 -20.94 -15.03 -4.45
C SER A 100 -20.69 -16.54 -4.52
N LYS A 101 -19.91 -17.04 -5.49
CA LYS A 101 -19.52 -18.47 -5.57
C LYS A 101 -18.67 -18.95 -4.40
N SER A 102 -18.01 -18.02 -3.71
CA SER A 102 -17.15 -18.31 -2.56
C SER A 102 -17.94 -18.45 -1.24
N TYR A 103 -19.19 -18.00 -1.21
CA TYR A 103 -20.04 -18.00 -0.02
C TYR A 103 -21.02 -19.17 -0.05
N ARG A 104 -20.92 -20.03 0.98
CA ARG A 104 -21.66 -21.29 1.05
C ARG A 104 -22.35 -21.49 2.39
N LEU A 105 -23.49 -22.17 2.33
CA LEU A 105 -24.15 -22.75 3.49
C LEU A 105 -23.34 -23.94 4.03
N PRO A 106 -23.60 -24.39 5.28
CA PRO A 106 -22.90 -25.53 5.87
C PRO A 106 -23.01 -26.85 5.09
N ASP A 107 -24.06 -27.00 4.28
CA ASP A 107 -24.30 -28.14 3.38
C ASP A 107 -23.55 -28.02 2.04
N GLY A 108 -22.78 -26.94 1.83
CA GLY A 108 -22.01 -26.67 0.62
C GLY A 108 -22.80 -25.96 -0.49
N GLN A 109 -24.12 -25.79 -0.34
CA GLN A 109 -24.93 -25.02 -1.28
C GLN A 109 -24.52 -23.55 -1.28
N GLN A 110 -24.70 -22.88 -2.41
CA GLN A 110 -24.40 -21.46 -2.52
C GLN A 110 -25.33 -20.64 -1.61
N LEU A 111 -24.76 -19.66 -0.89
CA LEU A 111 -25.53 -18.83 0.04
C LEU A 111 -26.51 -17.92 -0.73
N THR A 112 -25.98 -17.21 -1.72
CA THR A 112 -26.68 -16.24 -2.55
C THR A 112 -26.04 -16.14 -3.92
N THR A 113 -26.80 -15.72 -4.93
CA THR A 113 -26.27 -15.17 -6.18
C THR A 113 -26.32 -13.64 -6.13
N ALA A 114 -25.30 -12.97 -6.62
CA ALA A 114 -25.28 -11.51 -6.72
C ALA A 114 -25.74 -11.08 -8.12
N LEU A 115 -26.85 -10.37 -8.19
CA LEU A 115 -27.28 -9.68 -9.40
C LEU A 115 -26.72 -8.26 -9.37
N VAL A 116 -26.07 -7.81 -10.44
CA VAL A 116 -25.40 -6.51 -10.48
C VAL A 116 -25.91 -5.64 -11.62
N GLY A 117 -26.03 -4.34 -11.37
CA GLY A 117 -26.38 -3.37 -12.39
C GLY A 117 -26.39 -1.93 -11.88
N PRO A 118 -26.71 -0.96 -12.76
CA PRO A 118 -26.98 0.40 -12.31
C PRO A 118 -28.19 0.40 -11.34
N PRO A 119 -28.25 1.35 -10.40
CA PRO A 119 -29.39 1.50 -9.50
C PRO A 119 -30.72 1.65 -10.26
N GLN A 120 -31.62 0.70 -10.05
CA GLN A 120 -32.93 0.67 -10.68
C GLN A 120 -33.91 -0.12 -9.80
N VAL A 121 -35.19 0.20 -9.88
CA VAL A 121 -36.27 -0.53 -9.21
C VAL A 121 -37.22 -1.11 -10.26
N SER A 122 -37.72 -2.33 -10.03
CA SER A 122 -38.74 -2.91 -10.89
C SER A 122 -40.09 -2.24 -10.60
N ALA A 123 -40.72 -1.64 -11.61
CA ALA A 123 -42.06 -1.07 -11.55
C ALA A 123 -43.12 -2.05 -12.13
N GLY A 124 -42.90 -3.36 -11.93
CA GLY A 124 -43.79 -4.42 -12.39
C GLY A 124 -43.87 -4.48 -13.92
N ALA A 125 -45.09 -4.48 -14.47
CA ALA A 125 -45.35 -4.55 -15.92
C ALA A 125 -44.79 -3.35 -16.71
N SER A 126 -44.45 -2.26 -16.01
CA SER A 126 -43.97 -1.00 -16.58
C SER A 126 -42.46 -0.99 -16.88
N GLY A 127 -41.75 -2.08 -16.55
CA GLY A 127 -40.31 -2.21 -16.71
C GLY A 127 -39.51 -1.66 -15.51
N ASN A 128 -38.21 -1.46 -15.73
CA ASN A 128 -37.31 -0.95 -14.70
C ASN A 128 -37.29 0.58 -14.71
N VAL A 129 -37.42 1.19 -13.54
CA VAL A 129 -37.31 2.64 -13.33
C VAL A 129 -35.92 2.93 -12.78
N PRO A 130 -35.13 3.83 -13.42
CA PRO A 130 -33.82 4.18 -12.92
C PRO A 130 -33.94 4.94 -11.59
N VAL A 131 -33.02 4.63 -10.68
CA VAL A 131 -32.84 5.43 -9.45
C VAL A 131 -31.94 6.59 -9.82
N ARG A 132 -32.39 7.82 -9.56
CA ARG A 132 -31.63 9.04 -9.87
C ARG A 132 -30.79 9.54 -8.71
N ALA A 133 -31.27 9.33 -7.49
CA ALA A 133 -30.60 9.77 -6.27
C ALA A 133 -30.76 8.75 -5.15
N ILE A 134 -29.78 8.74 -4.25
CA ILE A 134 -29.79 7.97 -3.01
C ILE A 134 -29.81 8.97 -1.85
N ALA A 135 -30.88 8.98 -1.07
CA ALA A 135 -31.03 9.79 0.12
C ALA A 135 -30.72 8.94 1.36
N VAL A 136 -29.72 9.33 2.14
CA VAL A 136 -29.32 8.63 3.37
C VAL A 136 -29.72 9.47 4.55
N ARG A 137 -30.68 8.99 5.34
CA ARG A 137 -31.03 9.64 6.60
C ARG A 137 -29.91 9.47 7.62
N PRO A 138 -29.70 10.46 8.50
CA PRO A 138 -28.69 10.40 9.52
C PRO A 138 -29.10 9.45 10.65
N ASP A 139 -28.10 8.86 11.30
CA ASP A 139 -28.32 8.17 12.57
C ASP A 139 -28.40 9.22 13.69
N THR A 140 -29.61 9.45 14.18
CA THR A 140 -29.92 10.44 15.24
C THR A 140 -29.79 9.88 16.65
N SER A 141 -29.54 8.56 16.81
CA SER A 141 -29.55 7.90 18.14
C SER A 141 -28.49 8.40 19.12
N THR A 142 -27.39 8.94 18.60
CA THR A 142 -26.29 9.47 19.41
C THR A 142 -26.43 10.95 19.75
N GLY A 143 -27.48 11.62 19.23
CA GLY A 143 -27.68 13.06 19.37
C GLY A 143 -26.65 13.92 18.62
N LYS A 144 -25.78 13.33 17.79
CA LYS A 144 -24.73 14.04 17.04
C LYS A 144 -25.16 14.58 15.68
N LYS A 145 -26.37 14.23 15.23
CA LYS A 145 -26.94 14.60 13.94
C LYS A 145 -28.42 14.91 14.10
N GLU A 146 -28.91 15.81 13.26
CA GLU A 146 -30.31 16.22 13.20
C GLU A 146 -31.05 15.47 12.09
N GLU A 147 -32.37 15.30 12.18
CA GLU A 147 -33.16 14.58 11.17
C GLU A 147 -33.06 15.21 9.77
N SER A 148 -32.81 16.52 9.71
CA SER A 148 -32.59 17.31 8.50
C SER A 148 -31.25 17.04 7.81
N ASP A 149 -30.28 16.36 8.47
CA ASP A 149 -28.94 16.07 7.93
C ASP A 149 -28.96 14.90 6.90
N ILE A 150 -29.91 14.94 5.97
CA ILE A 150 -30.05 13.94 4.91
C ILE A 150 -28.93 14.14 3.89
N ALA A 151 -28.13 13.12 3.68
CA ALA A 151 -27.13 13.11 2.61
C ALA A 151 -27.76 12.64 1.31
N VAL A 152 -27.70 13.47 0.26
CA VAL A 152 -28.15 13.10 -1.08
C VAL A 152 -26.95 12.79 -1.95
N ILE A 153 -26.94 11.60 -2.55
CA ILE A 153 -25.89 11.07 -3.41
C ILE A 153 -26.46 10.86 -4.81
N ASP A 154 -25.70 11.24 -5.85
CA ASP A 154 -26.05 10.96 -7.24
C ASP A 154 -25.90 9.45 -7.52
N ALA A 155 -26.94 8.83 -8.05
CA ALA A 155 -26.95 7.40 -8.33
C ALA A 155 -26.17 7.03 -9.61
N ARG A 156 -25.74 8.01 -10.43
CA ARG A 156 -24.96 7.77 -11.67
C ARG A 156 -23.63 7.07 -11.41
N ASP A 157 -22.94 7.48 -10.36
CA ASP A 157 -21.63 6.94 -9.96
C ASP A 157 -21.79 5.83 -8.91
N SER A 158 -22.92 5.13 -8.96
CA SER A 158 -23.28 4.11 -7.98
C SER A 158 -23.54 2.76 -8.65
N LEU A 159 -23.23 1.68 -7.95
CA LEU A 159 -23.50 0.32 -8.40
C LEU A 159 -24.39 -0.41 -7.41
N MET A 160 -25.36 -1.16 -7.92
CA MET A 160 -26.30 -1.92 -7.12
C MET A 160 -26.03 -3.42 -7.27
N PHE A 161 -25.97 -4.11 -6.13
CA PHE A 161 -26.00 -5.56 -6.02
C PHE A 161 -27.26 -6.02 -5.29
N ILE A 162 -27.92 -7.05 -5.79
CA ILE A 162 -29.01 -7.75 -5.11
C ILE A 162 -28.52 -9.15 -4.80
N LEU A 163 -28.31 -9.45 -3.53
CA LEU A 163 -28.04 -10.81 -3.09
C LEU A 163 -29.37 -11.57 -3.04
N CYS A 164 -29.52 -12.52 -3.96
CA CYS A 164 -30.71 -13.34 -4.09
C CYS A 164 -30.39 -14.77 -3.66
N GLY A 165 -31.06 -15.27 -2.64
CA GLY A 165 -31.00 -16.70 -2.29
C GLY A 165 -31.82 -17.54 -3.27
N LEU A 166 -31.64 -18.87 -3.20
CA LEU A 166 -32.36 -19.84 -4.04
C LEU A 166 -33.78 -20.20 -3.51
N GLY A 167 -34.32 -19.41 -2.58
CA GLY A 167 -35.67 -19.56 -2.04
C GLY A 167 -36.68 -18.58 -2.66
N ASN A 168 -37.92 -18.68 -2.21
CA ASN A 168 -39.01 -17.83 -2.68
C ASN A 168 -38.69 -16.34 -2.42
N ASN A 169 -39.02 -15.47 -3.38
CA ASN A 169 -38.81 -14.02 -3.29
C ASN A 169 -37.36 -13.63 -2.92
N CYS A 170 -36.37 -14.30 -3.51
CA CYS A 170 -34.94 -14.10 -3.23
C CYS A 170 -34.51 -14.39 -1.78
N SER A 171 -35.34 -15.06 -0.97
CA SER A 171 -34.94 -15.55 0.34
C SER A 171 -33.95 -16.72 0.24
N ILE A 172 -33.30 -17.06 1.34
CA ILE A 172 -32.41 -18.23 1.39
C ILE A 172 -33.23 -19.45 1.82
N ALA A 173 -33.36 -20.44 0.94
CA ALA A 173 -34.15 -21.65 1.18
C ALA A 173 -33.60 -22.52 2.33
N GLY A 174 -32.26 -22.59 2.48
CA GLY A 174 -31.58 -23.44 3.44
C GLY A 174 -31.35 -22.82 4.82
N GLY A 175 -31.52 -23.64 5.87
CA GLY A 175 -31.14 -23.35 7.25
C GLY A 175 -31.97 -22.29 7.99
N LYS A 176 -31.83 -22.22 9.33
CA LYS A 176 -32.57 -21.26 10.19
C LYS A 176 -31.93 -19.87 10.24
N ALA A 177 -32.70 -18.81 9.99
CA ALA A 177 -32.17 -17.44 9.97
C ALA A 177 -31.47 -17.11 11.30
N SER A 178 -30.27 -16.55 11.24
CA SER A 178 -29.41 -16.35 12.42
C SER A 178 -28.52 -15.12 12.27
N GLN A 179 -28.08 -14.55 13.39
CA GLN A 179 -27.13 -13.43 13.40
C GLN A 179 -25.81 -13.81 12.72
N ALA A 180 -25.34 -15.05 12.90
CA ALA A 180 -24.12 -15.54 12.26
C ALA A 180 -24.22 -15.57 10.73
N ARG A 181 -25.38 -15.96 10.18
CA ARG A 181 -25.64 -15.88 8.75
C ARG A 181 -25.73 -14.43 8.27
N HIS A 182 -26.40 -13.57 9.03
CA HIS A 182 -26.48 -12.15 8.69
C HIS A 182 -25.11 -11.46 8.68
N ALA A 183 -24.22 -11.81 9.61
CA ALA A 183 -22.83 -11.34 9.60
C ALA A 183 -22.06 -11.83 8.35
N LEU A 184 -22.29 -13.07 7.91
CA LEU A 184 -21.68 -13.59 6.69
C LEU A 184 -22.20 -12.86 5.43
N LEU A 185 -23.50 -12.57 5.34
CA LEU A 185 -24.08 -11.76 4.26
C LEU A 185 -23.49 -10.34 4.23
N ARG A 186 -23.29 -9.71 5.39
CA ARG A 186 -22.62 -8.40 5.48
C ARG A 186 -21.15 -8.48 5.05
N ARG A 187 -20.44 -9.57 5.36
CA ARG A 187 -19.10 -9.81 4.84
C ARG A 187 -19.13 -9.92 3.30
N GLU A 188 -20.08 -10.65 2.72
CA GLU A 188 -20.27 -10.74 1.25
C GLU A 188 -20.50 -9.38 0.62
N ALA A 189 -21.39 -8.59 1.20
CA ALA A 189 -21.64 -7.21 0.76
C ALA A 189 -20.38 -6.33 0.83
N LEU A 190 -19.60 -6.44 1.91
CA LEU A 190 -18.34 -5.72 2.05
C LEU A 190 -17.32 -6.15 0.99
N GLU A 191 -17.19 -7.46 0.72
CA GLU A 191 -16.27 -7.97 -0.30
C GLU A 191 -16.65 -7.49 -1.70
N LEU A 192 -17.94 -7.56 -2.07
CA LEU A 192 -18.47 -7.01 -3.33
C LEU A 192 -18.14 -5.52 -3.48
N ALA A 193 -18.37 -4.72 -2.44
CA ALA A 193 -18.09 -3.30 -2.47
C ALA A 193 -16.59 -3.00 -2.61
N LEU A 194 -15.73 -3.70 -1.85
CA LEU A 194 -14.28 -3.51 -1.91
C LEU A 194 -13.71 -3.86 -3.29
N TYR A 195 -14.11 -4.99 -3.88
CA TYR A 195 -13.71 -5.34 -5.25
C TYR A 195 -14.20 -4.30 -6.25
N THR A 196 -15.45 -3.85 -6.12
CA THR A 196 -16.02 -2.82 -7.01
C THR A 196 -15.22 -1.54 -6.95
N PHE A 197 -15.00 -0.97 -5.77
CA PHE A 197 -14.24 0.27 -5.60
C PHE A 197 -12.78 0.16 -6.06
N LYS A 198 -12.22 -1.05 -6.00
CA LYS A 198 -10.85 -1.30 -6.44
C LYS A 198 -10.72 -1.37 -7.96
N TYR A 199 -11.65 -2.05 -8.63
CA TYR A 199 -11.47 -2.47 -10.02
C TYR A 199 -12.42 -1.82 -11.03
N VAL A 200 -13.58 -1.34 -10.59
CA VAL A 200 -14.59 -0.69 -11.45
C VAL A 200 -14.40 0.81 -11.35
N HIS A 201 -14.12 1.46 -12.48
CA HIS A 201 -13.91 2.91 -12.51
C HIS A 201 -15.22 3.68 -12.47
N GLY A 202 -15.18 4.92 -11.98
CA GLY A 202 -16.37 5.79 -11.90
C GLY A 202 -17.39 5.40 -10.83
N VAL A 203 -17.12 4.37 -10.01
CA VAL A 203 -18.02 3.99 -8.90
C VAL A 203 -17.53 4.55 -7.58
N ASP A 204 -18.34 5.41 -6.97
CA ASP A 204 -18.10 6.06 -5.68
C ASP A 204 -19.03 5.57 -4.57
N SER A 205 -20.13 4.89 -4.92
CA SER A 205 -20.99 4.24 -3.93
C SER A 205 -21.52 2.88 -4.38
N VAL A 206 -21.76 1.99 -3.43
CA VAL A 206 -22.26 0.63 -3.67
C VAL A 206 -23.41 0.33 -2.70
N SER A 207 -24.55 -0.06 -3.26
CA SER A 207 -25.71 -0.57 -2.55
C SER A 207 -25.77 -2.09 -2.68
N VAL A 208 -25.75 -2.82 -1.57
CA VAL A 208 -25.93 -4.28 -1.56
C VAL A 208 -27.17 -4.66 -0.78
N PHE A 209 -28.23 -5.03 -1.50
CA PHE A 209 -29.49 -5.49 -0.93
C PHE A 209 -29.34 -6.95 -0.44
N LEU A 210 -29.65 -7.18 0.83
CA LEU A 210 -29.54 -8.49 1.46
C LEU A 210 -30.82 -9.32 1.25
N PRO A 211 -30.72 -10.66 1.22
CA PRO A 211 -31.90 -11.51 1.10
C PRO A 211 -32.92 -11.22 2.20
N PRO A 212 -34.22 -11.13 1.88
CA PRO A 212 -35.25 -11.00 2.88
C PRO A 212 -35.32 -12.27 3.72
N ARG A 213 -35.84 -12.14 4.94
CA ARG A 213 -36.20 -13.34 5.71
C ARG A 213 -37.41 -14.01 5.05
N PRO A 214 -37.41 -15.35 4.94
CA PRO A 214 -38.52 -16.08 4.32
C PRO A 214 -39.82 -15.96 5.12
N ASP A 215 -39.74 -15.70 6.44
CA ASP A 215 -40.89 -15.52 7.34
C ASP A 215 -41.43 -14.08 7.37
N GLY A 216 -40.79 -13.14 6.67
CA GLY A 216 -41.16 -11.72 6.70
C GLY A 216 -41.00 -11.04 8.07
N ALA A 217 -40.41 -11.71 9.06
CA ALA A 217 -40.38 -11.23 10.45
C ALA A 217 -39.42 -10.05 10.69
N ALA A 218 -38.60 -9.69 9.69
CA ALA A 218 -37.75 -8.51 9.73
C ALA A 218 -37.79 -7.77 8.40
N ALA A 219 -37.66 -6.45 8.46
CA ALA A 219 -37.57 -5.59 7.30
C ALA A 219 -36.40 -6.00 6.38
N ALA A 220 -36.57 -5.78 5.08
CA ALA A 220 -35.48 -5.92 4.13
C ALA A 220 -34.37 -4.92 4.45
N THR A 221 -33.11 -5.37 4.34
CA THR A 221 -31.95 -4.57 4.71
C THR A 221 -30.95 -4.49 3.57
N SER A 222 -30.14 -3.45 3.60
CA SER A 222 -29.08 -3.21 2.62
C SER A 222 -27.83 -2.72 3.34
N VAL A 223 -26.67 -3.10 2.81
CA VAL A 223 -25.40 -2.45 3.16
C VAL A 223 -25.13 -1.37 2.11
N PHE A 224 -24.96 -0.13 2.54
CA PHE A 224 -24.61 0.98 1.64
C PHE A 224 -23.24 1.55 2.03
N LEU A 225 -22.28 1.47 1.11
CA LEU A 225 -20.92 1.91 1.33
C LEU A 225 -20.56 2.99 0.32
N ARG A 226 -19.86 4.03 0.76
CA ARG A 226 -19.14 4.93 -0.15
C ARG A 226 -17.67 4.56 -0.17
N LYS A 227 -17.01 4.82 -1.28
CA LYS A 227 -15.57 4.58 -1.45
C LYS A 227 -14.73 5.30 -0.40
N SER A 228 -15.17 6.48 0.04
CA SER A 228 -14.55 7.25 1.13
C SER A 228 -14.56 6.49 2.47
N ASP A 229 -15.59 5.69 2.74
CA ASP A 229 -15.79 5.04 4.03
C ASP A 229 -14.83 3.85 4.24
N VAL A 230 -14.24 3.33 3.15
CA VAL A 230 -13.36 2.15 3.13
C VAL A 230 -11.98 2.44 2.50
N ARG A 231 -11.57 3.71 2.44
CA ARG A 231 -10.33 4.13 1.77
C ARG A 231 -9.09 3.45 2.35
N ALA A 232 -9.05 3.28 3.68
CA ALA A 232 -7.93 2.63 4.36
C ALA A 232 -7.85 1.13 4.05
N GLU A 233 -8.98 0.50 3.76
CA GLU A 233 -9.08 -0.90 3.36
C GLU A 233 -8.65 -1.11 1.90
N LEU A 234 -8.86 -0.12 1.03
CA LEU A 234 -8.43 -0.16 -0.37
C LEU A 234 -6.91 0.03 -0.55
N SER A 235 -6.22 0.59 0.45
CA SER A 235 -4.77 0.83 0.43
C SER A 235 -3.93 -0.34 0.98
N LYS A 236 -4.58 -1.41 1.45
CA LYS A 236 -3.90 -2.62 1.96
C LYS A 236 -4.44 -3.87 1.26
N PRO A 237 -3.71 -4.99 1.25
CA PRO A 237 -4.21 -6.24 0.70
C PRO A 237 -5.55 -6.64 1.31
N LEU A 238 -6.49 -7.13 0.49
CA LEU A 238 -7.84 -7.54 0.87
C LEU A 238 -7.83 -8.59 1.99
N ALA A 239 -6.86 -9.50 1.97
CA ALA A 239 -6.66 -10.51 3.00
C ALA A 239 -6.39 -9.90 4.40
N ASN A 240 -5.87 -8.67 4.47
CA ASN A 240 -5.67 -7.92 5.72
C ASN A 240 -6.93 -7.18 6.19
N THR A 241 -8.02 -7.23 5.41
CA THR A 241 -9.32 -6.64 5.77
C THR A 241 -10.32 -7.71 6.16
N ILE A 242 -10.53 -8.72 5.31
CA ILE A 242 -11.58 -9.75 5.52
C ILE A 242 -11.02 -11.19 5.57
N GLY A 243 -9.72 -11.35 5.72
CA GLY A 243 -9.06 -12.67 5.72
C GLY A 243 -8.89 -13.27 4.32
N PRO A 244 -7.98 -14.24 4.16
CA PRO A 244 -7.66 -14.84 2.85
C PRO A 244 -8.65 -15.92 2.39
N ARG A 245 -9.56 -16.37 3.26
CA ARG A 245 -10.53 -17.43 2.98
C ARG A 245 -11.92 -17.01 3.44
N THR A 246 -12.93 -17.32 2.65
CA THR A 246 -14.32 -17.09 3.03
C THR A 246 -14.73 -18.08 4.12
N PRO A 247 -15.19 -17.61 5.29
CA PRO A 247 -15.68 -18.49 6.35
C PRO A 247 -17.06 -19.05 6.01
N THR A 248 -17.39 -20.21 6.56
CA THR A 248 -18.78 -20.70 6.57
C THR A 248 -19.58 -20.03 7.69
N VAL A 249 -20.90 -20.23 7.67
CA VAL A 249 -21.81 -19.63 8.66
C VAL A 249 -21.35 -19.96 10.09
N GLY A 250 -21.11 -18.91 10.89
CA GLY A 250 -20.68 -19.05 12.29
C GLY A 250 -19.21 -19.44 12.50
N LYS A 251 -18.39 -19.47 11.43
CA LYS A 251 -16.95 -19.80 11.50
C LYS A 251 -16.03 -18.61 11.23
N MET A 252 -16.58 -17.40 11.14
CA MET A 252 -15.79 -16.17 11.03
C MET A 252 -14.96 -15.95 12.30
N THR A 253 -13.69 -15.61 12.15
CA THR A 253 -12.82 -15.34 13.30
C THR A 253 -13.29 -14.11 14.07
N LYS A 254 -12.96 -13.99 15.36
CA LYS A 254 -13.35 -12.82 16.17
C LYS A 254 -12.82 -11.50 15.57
N LEU A 255 -11.58 -11.49 15.08
CA LEU A 255 -10.95 -10.31 14.49
C LEU A 255 -11.64 -9.88 13.19
N GLU A 256 -11.93 -10.85 12.33
CA GLU A 256 -12.64 -10.61 11.07
C GLU A 256 -14.07 -10.13 11.33
N LEU A 257 -14.78 -10.76 12.28
CA LEU A 257 -16.13 -10.35 12.67
C LEU A 257 -16.15 -8.93 13.22
N ALA A 258 -15.18 -8.56 14.07
CA ALA A 258 -15.04 -7.20 14.56
C ALA A 258 -14.79 -6.21 13.41
N THR A 259 -13.99 -6.60 12.40
CA THR A 259 -13.73 -5.77 11.22
C THR A 259 -14.97 -5.62 10.34
N VAL A 260 -15.69 -6.71 10.06
CA VAL A 260 -16.96 -6.68 9.33
C VAL A 260 -17.98 -5.81 10.06
N ASN A 261 -18.12 -5.96 11.37
CA ASN A 261 -19.03 -5.13 12.17
C ASN A 261 -18.66 -3.64 12.13
N ARG A 262 -17.38 -3.31 12.32
CA ARG A 262 -16.88 -1.93 12.24
C ARG A 262 -17.20 -1.29 10.88
N LEU A 263 -17.05 -2.05 9.80
CA LEU A 263 -17.20 -1.55 8.43
C LEU A 263 -18.62 -1.60 7.90
N THR A 264 -19.50 -2.45 8.44
CA THR A 264 -20.84 -2.66 7.86
C THR A 264 -21.99 -2.32 8.81
N SER A 265 -21.83 -2.43 10.13
CA SER A 265 -22.95 -2.19 11.06
C SER A 265 -23.46 -0.75 10.99
N PRO A 266 -22.62 0.31 10.97
CA PRO A 266 -23.10 1.69 10.83
C PRO A 266 -23.54 2.05 9.40
N ARG A 267 -23.50 1.07 8.49
CA ARG A 267 -23.80 1.18 7.06
C ARG A 267 -24.90 0.19 6.68
N LEU A 268 -25.61 -0.33 7.67
CA LEU A 268 -26.75 -1.20 7.51
C LEU A 268 -28.00 -0.34 7.59
N TYR A 269 -28.85 -0.45 6.59
CA TYR A 269 -30.03 0.39 6.43
C TYR A 269 -31.25 -0.47 6.11
N SER A 270 -32.41 -0.05 6.60
CA SER A 270 -33.67 -0.34 5.91
C SER A 270 -33.79 0.62 4.74
N TYR A 271 -34.59 0.26 3.75
CA TYR A 271 -34.70 1.05 2.54
C TYR A 271 -36.11 1.07 1.98
N GLN A 272 -36.38 2.12 1.23
CA GLN A 272 -37.63 2.31 0.49
C GLN A 272 -37.35 3.09 -0.79
N TYR A 273 -38.17 2.86 -1.81
CA TYR A 273 -38.13 3.65 -3.03
C TYR A 273 -39.25 4.69 -2.99
N GLN A 274 -38.92 5.94 -3.30
CA GLN A 274 -39.88 7.02 -3.49
C GLN A 274 -39.87 7.45 -4.95
N GLN A 275 -41.05 7.67 -5.53
CA GLN A 275 -41.14 8.20 -6.89
C GLN A 275 -40.99 9.73 -6.85
N ALA A 276 -40.08 10.25 -7.67
CA ALA A 276 -39.91 11.69 -7.88
C ALA A 276 -40.97 12.23 -8.86
N GLN A 277 -41.15 13.55 -8.88
CA GLN A 277 -42.09 14.22 -9.78
C GLN A 277 -41.77 14.02 -11.27
N ASP A 278 -40.50 13.73 -11.60
CA ASP A 278 -40.05 13.44 -12.97
C ASP A 278 -40.23 11.95 -13.36
N GLY A 279 -40.85 11.14 -12.49
CA GLY A 279 -41.08 9.72 -12.70
C GLY A 279 -39.90 8.81 -12.36
N SER A 280 -38.73 9.38 -12.03
CA SER A 280 -37.56 8.61 -11.57
C SER A 280 -37.75 8.12 -10.12
N ALA A 281 -36.93 7.15 -9.70
CA ALA A 281 -36.93 6.68 -8.32
C ALA A 281 -35.84 7.36 -7.49
N VAL A 282 -36.13 7.59 -6.20
CA VAL A 282 -35.17 7.94 -5.16
C VAL A 282 -35.09 6.78 -4.18
N LEU A 283 -33.88 6.27 -3.96
CA LEU A 283 -33.63 5.25 -2.95
C LEU A 283 -33.38 5.93 -1.61
N VAL A 284 -34.23 5.69 -0.63
CA VAL A 284 -34.11 6.26 0.71
C VAL A 284 -33.59 5.19 1.65
N TYR A 285 -32.52 5.52 2.38
CA TYR A 285 -31.92 4.68 3.41
C TYR A 285 -32.17 5.24 4.80
N ASP A 286 -32.66 4.38 5.68
CA ASP A 286 -32.94 4.65 7.09
C ASP A 286 -31.99 3.78 7.95
N PRO A 287 -31.13 4.35 8.81
CA PRO A 287 -30.14 3.59 9.57
C PRO A 287 -30.77 2.53 10.48
N ILE A 288 -30.16 1.35 10.52
CA ILE A 288 -30.52 0.29 11.47
C ILE A 288 -29.46 0.21 12.56
N ILE A 289 -29.91 0.31 13.81
CA ILE A 289 -29.05 0.08 14.97
C ILE A 289 -29.16 -1.39 15.36
N LEU A 290 -28.11 -2.14 15.01
CA LEU A 290 -27.93 -3.48 15.56
C LEU A 290 -27.63 -3.34 17.05
N GLY A 291 -28.54 -3.80 17.91
CA GLY A 291 -28.27 -3.92 19.34
C GLY A 291 -26.99 -4.72 19.56
N THR A 292 -26.08 -4.15 20.37
CA THR A 292 -24.77 -4.73 20.71
C THR A 292 -24.91 -6.02 21.51
#